data_AF-A0A2S1L9P8-F1
#
_entry.id   AF-A0A2S1L9P8-F1
#
_cell.length_a   1.000
_cell.length_b   1.000
_cell.length_c   1.000
_cell.angle_alpha   90.00
_cell.angle_beta   90.00
_cell.angle_gamma   90.00
#
_symmetry.space_group_name_H-M   'P 1'
#
loop_
_entity.id
_entity.type
_entity.pdbx_description
1 polymer ?
#
loop_
_entity_poly.entity_id
_entity_poly.type
_entity_poly.pdbx_seq_one_letter_code
_entity_poly.pdbx_strand_id
1 'polypeptide(L)'
;MDLKLPTSEIIITNDTNSDPAGYYLVSTRWTMINDKSITFVRSKSLGYCYNLKWAGPMNKFDAEKANQSNKTTRIVSHCILKPFIAFLNNEMVLPNSPEVRKLIGLDSGELQLAN
;
A
#
# COMPACT_ATOMS: atom_id res chain seq x y z
N MET A 1 12.39 -33.67 2.28
CA MET A 1 12.86 -32.65 3.22
C MET A 1 11.71 -31.69 3.45
N ASP A 2 11.02 -31.83 4.58
CA ASP A 2 9.92 -30.95 4.95
C ASP A 2 10.48 -29.66 5.54
N LEU A 3 10.52 -28.60 4.72
CA LEU A 3 10.82 -27.25 5.18
C LEU A 3 9.60 -26.71 5.93
N LYS A 4 9.59 -26.90 7.26
CA LYS A 4 8.68 -26.18 8.15
C LYS A 4 9.06 -24.69 8.11
N LEU A 5 8.25 -23.90 7.41
CA LEU A 5 8.30 -22.44 7.55
C LEU A 5 7.96 -22.08 9.00
N PRO A 6 8.70 -21.17 9.64
CA PRO A 6 8.32 -20.66 10.95
C PRO A 6 7.00 -19.92 10.79
N THR A 7 5.98 -20.36 11.53
CA THR A 7 4.75 -19.62 11.77
C THR A 7 5.13 -18.35 12.52
N SER A 8 5.47 -17.29 11.78
CA SER A 8 5.64 -15.97 12.37
C SER A 8 4.28 -15.56 12.91
N GLU A 9 4.18 -15.55 14.25
CA GLU A 9 3.10 -14.92 14.98
C GLU A 9 2.83 -13.56 14.36
N ILE A 10 1.57 -13.34 13.97
CA ILE A 10 1.10 -12.05 13.49
C ILE A 10 1.16 -11.13 14.70
N ILE A 11 2.27 -10.42 14.84
CA ILE A 11 2.40 -9.34 15.81
C ILE A 11 1.49 -8.22 15.32
N ILE A 12 0.27 -8.18 15.84
CA ILE A 12 -0.58 -6.99 15.75
C ILE A 12 -0.01 -5.99 16.76
N THR A 13 0.99 -5.23 16.34
CA THR A 13 1.40 -4.03 17.06
C THR A 13 0.28 -3.00 16.93
N ASN A 14 -0.57 -2.94 17.95
CA ASN A 14 -1.37 -1.76 18.28
C ASN A 14 -0.40 -0.63 18.65
N ASP A 15 0.31 -0.09 17.68
CA ASP A 15 1.18 1.04 17.91
C ASP A 15 0.38 2.33 17.68
N THR A 16 0.11 3.03 18.78
CA THR A 16 -0.31 4.43 18.80
C THR A 16 0.80 5.37 18.32
N ASN A 17 1.95 4.84 17.88
CA ASN A 17 2.97 5.59 17.19
C ASN A 17 2.45 6.08 15.84
N SER A 18 2.20 7.39 15.77
CA SER A 18 2.14 8.10 14.49
C SER A 18 3.45 7.83 13.74
N ASP A 19 3.39 7.13 12.61
CA ASP A 19 4.51 7.00 11.69
C ASP A 19 4.99 8.42 11.31
N PRO A 20 6.22 8.83 11.67
CA PRO A 20 6.72 10.17 11.39
C PRO A 20 6.86 10.43 9.88
N ALA A 21 6.97 9.37 9.07
CA ALA A 21 6.96 9.46 7.61
C ALA A 21 5.53 9.46 7.03
N GLY A 22 4.52 9.17 7.83
CA GLY A 22 3.10 9.23 7.48
C GLY A 22 2.54 7.95 6.84
N TYR A 23 1.35 8.09 6.25
CA TYR A 23 0.53 7.00 5.74
C TYR A 23 0.11 7.27 4.29
N TYR A 24 -0.08 6.20 3.53
CA TYR A 24 -0.60 6.25 2.16
C TYR A 24 -1.96 5.59 2.06
N LEU A 25 -2.75 6.04 1.09
CA LEU A 25 -3.98 5.40 0.67
C LEU A 25 -3.69 4.56 -0.57
N VAL A 26 -3.75 3.25 -0.45
CA VAL A 26 -3.64 2.32 -1.58
C VAL A 26 -5.02 2.11 -2.17
N SER A 27 -5.16 2.18 -3.50
CA SER A 27 -6.41 1.86 -4.17
C SER A 27 -6.51 0.36 -4.45
N THR A 28 -7.57 -0.26 -3.93
CA THR A 28 -7.90 -1.67 -4.20
C THR A 28 -8.56 -1.86 -5.56
N ARG A 29 -9.06 -0.79 -6.17
CA ARG A 29 -9.79 -0.83 -7.44
C ARG A 29 -8.89 -0.57 -8.66
N TRP A 30 -7.84 0.23 -8.49
CA TRP A 30 -7.02 0.72 -9.60
C TRP A 30 -5.64 0.09 -9.67
N THR A 31 -5.37 -0.90 -8.83
CA THR A 31 -4.21 -1.78 -9.00
C THR A 31 -4.72 -3.04 -9.71
N MET A 32 -4.22 -3.33 -10.90
CA MET A 32 -4.50 -4.58 -11.61
C MET A 32 -3.42 -5.61 -11.30
N ILE A 33 -3.72 -6.90 -11.44
CA ILE A 33 -2.76 -7.96 -11.06
C ILE A 33 -1.47 -7.95 -11.88
N ASN A 34 -1.54 -7.47 -13.12
CA ASN A 34 -0.43 -7.39 -14.08
C ASN A 34 0.21 -5.99 -14.16
N ASP A 35 -0.26 -5.03 -13.36
CA ASP A 35 0.43 -3.73 -13.25
C ASP A 35 1.83 -3.93 -12.67
N LYS A 36 2.78 -3.10 -13.07
CA LYS A 36 4.14 -3.13 -12.53
C LYS A 36 4.24 -2.57 -11.11
N SER A 37 3.34 -1.65 -10.76
CA SER A 37 3.37 -0.86 -9.53
C SER A 37 1.99 -0.79 -8.90
N ILE A 38 1.95 -0.66 -7.57
CA ILE A 38 0.73 -0.41 -6.80
C ILE A 38 0.24 1.02 -7.06
N THR A 39 -1.08 1.17 -7.18
CA THR A 39 -1.74 2.46 -7.35
C THR A 39 -2.18 3.05 -6.01
N PHE A 40 -1.81 4.30 -5.78
CA PHE A 40 -2.13 5.11 -4.61
C PHE A 40 -3.16 6.18 -4.93
N VAL A 41 -3.90 6.61 -3.91
CA VAL A 41 -4.77 7.79 -3.95
C VAL A 41 -4.01 8.98 -3.39
N ARG A 42 -4.10 10.11 -4.09
CA ARG A 42 -3.41 11.34 -3.71
C ARG A 42 -4.06 12.00 -2.48
N SER A 43 -3.22 12.43 -1.54
CA SER A 43 -3.63 13.05 -0.27
C SER A 43 -4.52 14.30 -0.39
N LYS A 44 -4.33 15.10 -1.45
CA LYS A 44 -4.97 16.42 -1.61
C LYS A 44 -5.95 16.54 -2.78
N SER A 45 -6.23 15.44 -3.49
CA SER A 45 -7.13 15.43 -4.66
C SER A 45 -7.60 14.01 -4.99
N LEU A 46 -8.76 13.84 -5.60
CA LEU A 46 -9.25 12.56 -6.16
C LEU A 46 -8.45 12.16 -7.41
N GLY A 47 -7.16 11.89 -7.24
CA GLY A 47 -6.25 11.42 -8.29
C GLY A 47 -5.59 10.11 -7.89
N TYR A 48 -5.31 9.27 -8.88
CA TYR A 48 -4.65 7.98 -8.72
C TYR A 48 -3.25 8.04 -9.32
N CYS A 49 -2.27 7.42 -8.68
CA CYS A 49 -0.89 7.43 -9.15
C CYS A 49 -0.04 6.29 -8.60
N TYR A 50 1.01 5.91 -9.31
CA TYR A 50 1.99 4.93 -8.84
C TYR A 50 3.21 5.56 -8.13
N ASN A 51 3.37 6.89 -8.25
CA ASN A 51 4.48 7.64 -7.68
C ASN A 51 4.22 8.00 -6.21
N LEU A 52 5.00 7.46 -5.29
CA LEU A 52 4.84 7.67 -3.84
C LEU A 52 5.08 9.12 -3.43
N LYS A 53 6.03 9.82 -4.07
CA LYS A 53 6.26 11.25 -3.78
C LYS A 53 5.04 12.08 -4.15
N TRP A 54 4.40 11.75 -5.27
CA TRP A 54 3.23 12.48 -5.75
C TRP A 54 1.95 12.12 -4.99
N ALA A 55 1.78 10.85 -4.60
CA ALA A 55 0.72 10.42 -3.69
C ALA A 55 0.74 11.26 -2.40
N GLY A 56 1.96 11.44 -1.87
CA GLY A 56 2.26 12.25 -0.71
C GLY A 56 1.73 11.60 0.57
N PRO A 57 2.60 11.20 1.52
CA PRO A 57 2.11 10.63 2.76
C PRO A 57 1.31 11.68 3.55
N MET A 58 0.30 11.21 4.28
CA MET A 58 -0.54 12.04 5.14
C MET A 58 -0.43 11.58 6.59
N ASN A 59 -0.85 12.43 7.53
CA ASN A 59 -0.95 12.01 8.91
C ASN A 59 -2.07 10.95 9.07
N LYS A 60 -2.02 10.22 10.18
CA LYS A 60 -2.96 9.13 10.46
C LYS A 60 -4.42 9.57 10.43
N PHE A 61 -4.71 10.73 11.04
CA PHE A 61 -6.07 11.25 11.16
C PHE A 61 -6.68 11.57 9.78
N ASP A 62 -5.92 12.22 8.90
CA ASP A 62 -6.36 12.53 7.54
C ASP A 62 -6.54 11.25 6.70
N ALA A 63 -5.67 10.26 6.88
CA ALA A 63 -5.80 8.95 6.22
C ALA A 63 -7.08 8.23 6.65
N GLU A 64 -7.35 8.19 7.96
CA GLU A 64 -8.55 7.58 8.53
C GLU A 64 -9.82 8.27 8.02
N LYS A 65 -9.84 9.61 8.02
CA LYS A 65 -10.95 10.40 7.50
C LYS A 65 -11.19 10.14 6.01
N ALA A 66 -10.13 10.11 5.20
CA ALA A 66 -10.24 9.82 3.77
C ALA A 66 -10.75 8.40 3.52
N ASN A 67 -10.28 7.42 4.29
CA ASN A 67 -10.68 6.02 4.14
C ASN A 67 -12.14 5.78 4.56
N GLN A 68 -12.67 6.49 5.56
CA GLN A 68 -14.09 6.40 5.93
C GLN A 68 -15.02 6.76 4.77
N SER A 69 -14.59 7.66 3.91
CA SER A 69 -15.36 8.10 2.73
C SER A 69 -15.22 7.18 1.52
N ASN A 70 -14.28 6.22 1.54
CA ASN A 70 -13.96 5.39 0.37
C ASN A 70 -13.67 3.93 0.75
N LYS A 71 -14.62 3.03 0.46
CA LYS A 71 -14.47 1.59 0.70
C LYS A 71 -13.44 0.89 -0.20
N THR A 72 -12.92 1.58 -1.21
CA THR A 72 -11.95 1.05 -2.20
C THR A 72 -10.52 1.50 -1.93
N THR A 73 -10.25 1.99 -0.72
CA THR A 73 -8.92 2.35 -0.28
C THR A 73 -8.50 1.55 0.94
N ARG A 74 -7.18 1.35 1.10
CA ARG A 74 -6.57 0.82 2.32
C ARG A 74 -5.50 1.78 2.80
N ILE A 75 -5.44 1.99 4.11
CA ILE A 75 -4.41 2.81 4.73
C ILE A 75 -3.19 1.93 5.01
N VAL A 76 -2.01 2.38 4.60
CA VAL A 76 -0.74 1.68 4.84
C VAL A 76 0.31 2.67 5.33
N SER A 77 1.03 2.29 6.40
CA SER A 77 2.12 3.10 6.95
C SER A 77 3.33 3.11 6.00
N HIS A 78 4.01 4.25 5.90
CA HIS A 78 5.23 4.39 5.11
C HIS A 78 6.33 3.43 5.59
N CYS A 79 6.49 3.25 6.91
CA CYS A 79 7.48 2.35 7.48
C CYS A 79 7.33 0.90 7.00
N ILE A 80 6.08 0.44 6.80
CA ILE A 80 5.80 -0.91 6.27
C ILE A 80 6.19 -1.00 4.80
N LEU A 81 5.96 0.06 4.01
CA LEU A 81 6.28 0.09 2.58
C LEU A 81 7.77 0.24 2.31
N LYS A 82 8.49 0.97 3.18
CA LYS A 82 9.88 1.40 3.01
C LYS A 82 10.84 0.31 2.51
N PRO A 83 10.82 -0.94 3.03
CA PRO A 83 11.72 -1.99 2.56
C PRO A 83 11.49 -2.43 1.11
N PHE A 84 10.30 -2.18 0.57
CA PHE A 84 9.86 -2.63 -0.75
C PHE A 84 9.86 -1.51 -1.80
N ILE A 85 10.15 -0.27 -1.40
CA ILE A 85 10.16 0.86 -2.31
C ILE A 85 11.26 0.65 -3.37
N ALA A 86 10.86 0.77 -4.64
CA ALA A 86 11.75 0.68 -5.78
C ALA A 86 11.79 2.02 -6.53
N PHE A 87 12.80 2.16 -7.40
CA PHE A 87 12.90 3.28 -8.33
C PHE A 87 12.65 2.79 -9.75
N LEU A 88 11.65 3.38 -10.41
CA LEU A 88 11.34 3.12 -11.82
C LEU A 88 11.40 4.46 -12.55
N ASN A 89 12.29 4.61 -13.54
CA ASN A 89 12.48 5.86 -14.28
C ASN A 89 12.67 7.10 -13.38
N ASN A 90 13.48 6.95 -12.31
CA ASN A 90 13.73 7.98 -11.30
C ASN A 90 12.52 8.34 -10.41
N GLU A 91 11.43 7.58 -10.50
CA GLU A 91 10.25 7.73 -9.65
C GLU A 91 10.24 6.70 -8.53
N MET A 92 9.84 7.14 -7.34
CA MET A 92 9.68 6.27 -6.19
C MET A 92 8.34 5.53 -6.33
N VAL A 93 8.38 4.22 -6.49
CA VAL A 93 7.20 3.38 -6.71
C VAL A 93 7.18 2.22 -5.72
N LEU A 94 6.01 1.63 -5.54
CA LEU A 94 5.86 0.38 -4.80
C LEU A 94 5.57 -0.73 -5.82
N PRO A 95 6.46 -1.72 -5.99
CA PRO A 95 6.26 -2.83 -6.92
C PRO A 95 4.98 -3.61 -6.62
N ASN A 96 4.26 -4.02 -7.66
CA ASN A 96 3.10 -4.90 -7.51
C ASN A 96 3.53 -6.37 -7.48
N SER A 97 4.34 -6.74 -6.50
CA SER A 97 4.75 -8.13 -6.29
C SER A 97 3.73 -8.87 -5.38
N PRO A 98 3.65 -10.21 -5.44
CA PRO A 98 2.80 -10.98 -4.53
C PRO A 98 3.07 -10.69 -3.04
N GLU A 99 4.32 -10.49 -2.67
CA GLU A 99 4.75 -10.21 -1.29
C GLU A 99 4.23 -8.84 -0.83
N VAL A 100 4.39 -7.82 -1.68
CA VAL A 100 3.90 -6.46 -1.40
C VAL A 100 2.38 -6.46 -1.30
N ARG A 101 1.69 -7.13 -2.24
CA ARG A 101 0.23 -7.26 -2.22
C ARG A 101 -0.28 -7.89 -0.93
N LYS A 102 0.35 -8.99 -0.50
CA LYS A 102 0.02 -9.66 0.77
C LYS A 102 0.25 -8.73 1.97
N LEU A 103 1.35 -7.98 1.98
CA LEU A 103 1.70 -7.04 3.06
C LEU A 103 0.65 -5.94 3.24
N ILE A 104 0.13 -5.39 2.14
CA ILE A 104 -0.85 -4.30 2.15
C ILE A 104 -2.31 -4.79 2.13
N GLY A 105 -2.50 -6.11 2.20
CA GLY A 105 -3.82 -6.74 2.20
C GLY A 105 -4.58 -6.62 0.88
N LEU A 106 -3.89 -6.48 -0.25
CA LEU A 106 -4.49 -6.67 -1.58
C LEU A 106 -4.47 -8.15 -1.90
N ASP A 107 -5.55 -8.87 -1.62
CA ASP A 107 -5.66 -10.27 -2.02
C ASP A 107 -5.69 -10.36 -3.55
N SER A 108 -4.92 -11.29 -4.12
CA SER A 108 -4.84 -11.47 -5.57
C SER A 108 -6.20 -11.91 -6.16
N GLY A 109 -7.08 -12.51 -5.34
CA GLY A 109 -8.47 -12.80 -5.71
C GLY A 109 -9.38 -11.57 -5.81
N GLU A 110 -8.98 -10.43 -5.26
CA GLU A 110 -9.73 -9.16 -5.31
C GLU A 110 -9.29 -8.26 -6.47
N LEU A 111 -8.15 -8.54 -7.10
CA LEU A 111 -7.59 -7.71 -8.18
C LEU A 111 -8.11 -8.15 -9.55
N GLN A 112 -8.50 -7.18 -10.35
CA GLN A 112 -8.89 -7.41 -11.74
C GLN A 112 -7.64 -7.69 -12.59
N LEU A 113 -7.79 -8.57 -13.58
CA LEU A 113 -6.86 -8.65 -14.70
C LEU A 113 -7.08 -7.43 -15.60
N ALA A 114 -6.00 -6.76 -16.03
CA ALA A 114 -6.15 -5.81 -17.13
C ALA A 114 -6.57 -6.57 -18.39
N ASN A 115 -7.55 -6.01 -19.11
CA ASN A 115 -7.97 -6.51 -20.42
C ASN A 115 -6.85 -6.38 -21.46
#